data_AF-A0A6P5C7P8-F1
#
_entry.id   AF-A0A6P5C7P8-F1
#
_cell.length_a   1.000
_cell.length_b   1.000
_cell.length_c   1.000
_cell.angle_alpha   90.00
_cell.angle_beta   90.00
_cell.angle_gamma   90.00
#
_symmetry.space_group_name_H-M   'P 1'
#
loop_
_entity.id
_entity.type
_entity.pdbx_description
1 polymer ?
#
loop_
_entity_poly.entity_id
_entity_poly.type
_entity_poly.pdbx_seq_one_letter_code
_entity_poly.pdbx_strand_id
1 'polypeptide(L)'
;MVLLPHIPPLTLHWIVYIFQLDRTEEDCFSLFPLETLVYLTPDSDHALENVDLNKVYILGGLVDESIQKKVTFQKAQEHSVKTARLPIQEYMVKCQNGKNYHSEILTINQVFDILSTYFETQNWPEALKKGVSSRKGYVLRNSVE
;
A
#
# COMPACT_ATOMS: atom_id res chain seq x y z
N MET A 1 8.49 4.50 6.69
CA MET A 1 9.09 3.26 6.16
C MET A 1 9.16 3.40 4.66
N VAL A 2 10.35 3.30 4.07
CA VAL A 2 10.55 3.38 2.62
C VAL A 2 10.80 1.97 2.11
N LEU A 3 10.06 1.55 1.09
CA LEU A 3 10.24 0.25 0.45
C LEU A 3 11.00 0.44 -0.85
N LEU A 4 12.21 -0.12 -0.92
CA LEU A 4 13.01 -0.17 -2.14
C LEU A 4 13.00 -1.61 -2.65
N PRO A 5 12.62 -1.85 -3.92
CA PRO A 5 12.72 -3.18 -4.47
C PRO A 5 14.15 -3.44 -4.96
N HIS A 6 14.74 -4.56 -4.53
CA HIS A 6 16.06 -5.00 -4.98
C HIS A 6 15.93 -6.08 -6.06
N ILE A 7 16.76 -6.00 -7.11
CA ILE A 7 16.86 -7.01 -8.16
C ILE A 7 17.97 -7.99 -7.74
N PRO A 8 17.65 -9.24 -7.34
CA PRO A 8 18.68 -10.20 -6.99
C PRO A 8 19.41 -10.71 -8.24
N PRO A 9 20.73 -10.93 -8.17
CA PRO A 9 21.46 -11.62 -9.21
C PRO A 9 21.02 -13.09 -9.29
N LEU A 10 20.93 -13.58 -10.53
CA LEU A 10 20.44 -14.89 -10.95
C LEU A 10 21.08 -16.06 -10.19
N THR A 11 20.39 -16.64 -9.21
CA THR A 11 20.62 -18.03 -8.78
C THR A 11 19.31 -18.68 -8.33
N LEU A 12 19.09 -19.90 -8.84
CA LEU A 12 17.91 -20.73 -8.62
C LEU A 12 17.76 -21.14 -7.14
N HIS A 13 16.49 -21.21 -6.71
CA HIS A 13 15.95 -21.68 -5.43
C HIS A 13 15.88 -20.66 -4.26
N TRP A 14 14.63 -20.32 -3.93
CA TRP A 14 14.12 -19.50 -2.82
C TRP A 14 14.42 -18.01 -2.92
N ILE A 15 13.57 -17.27 -3.63
CA ILE A 15 13.51 -15.81 -3.52
C ILE A 15 12.90 -15.49 -2.15
N VAL A 16 13.73 -15.43 -1.11
CA VAL A 16 13.37 -14.70 0.10
C VAL A 16 13.53 -13.23 -0.27
N TYR A 17 12.42 -12.53 -0.51
CA TYR A 17 12.45 -11.08 -0.65
C TYR A 17 12.86 -10.48 0.69
N ILE A 18 14.16 -10.24 0.86
CA ILE A 18 14.71 -9.51 2.01
C ILE A 18 14.39 -8.04 1.76
N PHE A 19 13.35 -7.55 2.41
CA PHE A 19 13.10 -6.11 2.49
C PHE A 19 14.13 -5.51 3.44
N GLN A 20 15.05 -4.71 2.91
CA GLN A 20 16.00 -3.98 3.73
C GLN A 20 15.26 -2.82 4.42
N LEU A 21 15.28 -2.80 5.75
CA LEU A 21 14.71 -1.74 6.56
C LEU A 21 15.82 -0.78 6.98
N ASP A 22 15.94 0.34 6.27
CA ASP A 22 16.83 1.42 6.65
C ASP A 22 16.06 2.46 7.49
N ARG A 23 16.74 3.00 8.51
CA ARG A 23 16.24 4.11 9.33
C ARG A 23 17.09 5.33 9.06
N THR A 24 16.43 6.46 8.81
CA THR A 24 17.05 7.75 8.56
C THR A 24 16.21 8.84 9.21
N GLU A 25 16.89 9.91 9.65
CA GLU A 25 16.27 11.14 10.17
C GLU A 25 15.96 12.12 9.04
N GLU A 26 16.47 11.88 7.83
CA GLU A 26 16.25 12.71 6.65
C GLU A 26 14.86 12.44 6.05
N ASP A 27 14.26 13.48 5.48
CA ASP A 27 12.96 13.36 4.83
C ASP A 27 13.09 12.61 3.49
N CYS A 28 12.13 11.73 3.19
CA CYS A 28 12.06 10.98 1.94
C CYS A 28 12.09 11.87 0.69
N PHE A 29 11.60 13.11 0.76
CA PHE A 29 11.63 14.08 -0.34
C PHE A 29 13.04 14.60 -0.65
N SER A 30 13.96 14.48 0.30
CA SER A 30 15.38 14.87 0.13
C SER A 30 16.26 13.70 -0.32
N LEU A 31 15.85 12.47 -0.01
CA LEU A 31 16.63 11.26 -0.28
C LEU A 31 16.41 10.69 -1.69
N PHE A 32 15.23 10.92 -2.28
CA PHE A 32 14.85 10.36 -3.56
C PHE A 32 14.32 11.43 -4.52
N PRO A 33 14.52 11.28 -5.84
CA PRO A 33 13.93 12.18 -6.82
C PRO A 33 12.40 12.17 -6.71
N LEU A 34 11.78 13.36 -6.67
CA LEU A 34 10.34 13.51 -6.41
C LEU A 34 9.47 12.74 -7.42
N GLU A 35 9.90 12.62 -8.68
CA GLU A 35 9.20 11.89 -9.74
C GLU A 35 9.20 10.36 -9.54
N THR A 36 10.08 9.84 -8.70
CA THR A 36 10.15 8.42 -8.34
C THR A 36 9.26 8.10 -7.13
N LEU A 37 8.90 9.09 -6.34
CA LEU A 37 8.12 8.92 -5.12
C LEU A 37 6.62 8.74 -5.44
N VAL A 38 6.01 7.77 -4.77
CA VAL A 38 4.55 7.56 -4.77
C VAL A 38 4.08 7.44 -3.33
N TYR A 39 3.28 8.41 -2.89
CA TYR A 39 2.71 8.40 -1.56
C TYR A 39 1.44 7.56 -1.51
N LEU A 40 1.45 6.48 -0.73
CA LEU A 40 0.28 5.64 -0.55
C LEU A 40 -0.64 6.21 0.54
N THR A 41 -1.86 6.54 0.14
CA THR A 41 -2.87 7.14 1.01
C THR A 41 -4.28 6.72 0.56
N PRO A 42 -5.18 6.36 1.49
CA PRO A 42 -6.56 6.03 1.13
C PRO A 42 -7.33 7.22 0.56
N ASP A 43 -6.87 8.45 0.80
CA ASP A 43 -7.51 9.70 0.34
C ASP A 43 -7.17 10.06 -1.12
N SER A 44 -6.36 9.26 -1.83
CA SER A 44 -6.00 9.53 -3.23
C SER A 44 -7.13 9.18 -4.19
N ASP A 45 -7.36 10.02 -5.19
CA ASP A 45 -8.31 9.73 -6.27
C ASP A 45 -7.81 8.65 -7.24
N HIS A 46 -6.51 8.35 -7.25
CA HIS A 46 -5.89 7.42 -8.17
C HIS A 46 -5.68 6.05 -7.53
N ALA A 47 -6.29 5.01 -8.09
CA ALA A 47 -6.00 3.64 -7.69
C ALA A 47 -4.61 3.21 -8.19
N LEU A 48 -3.88 2.47 -7.36
CA LEU A 48 -2.61 1.86 -7.76
C LEU A 48 -2.88 0.68 -8.68
N GLU A 49 -2.56 0.83 -9.97
CA GLU A 49 -2.79 -0.21 -10.98
C GLU A 49 -1.68 -1.25 -11.02
N ASN A 50 -0.42 -0.83 -10.84
CA ASN A 50 0.76 -1.69 -10.86
C ASN A 50 1.82 -1.18 -9.85
N VAL A 51 2.69 -2.08 -9.39
CA VAL A 51 3.83 -1.78 -8.52
C VAL A 51 5.10 -1.77 -9.36
N ASP A 52 5.59 -0.56 -9.67
CA ASP A 52 6.79 -0.33 -10.50
C ASP A 52 8.06 -0.40 -9.65
N LEU A 53 9.02 -1.21 -10.11
CA LEU A 53 10.33 -1.42 -9.50
C LEU A 53 11.19 -0.14 -9.45
N ASN A 54 10.92 0.82 -10.32
CA ASN A 54 11.65 2.08 -10.38
C ASN A 54 11.02 3.18 -9.52
N LYS A 55 9.99 2.84 -8.73
CA LYS A 55 9.29 3.76 -7.85
C LYS A 55 9.57 3.46 -6.39
N VAL A 56 9.48 4.52 -5.60
CA VAL A 56 9.64 4.49 -4.16
C VAL A 56 8.27 4.72 -3.53
N TYR A 57 7.73 3.68 -2.91
CA TYR A 57 6.41 3.73 -2.28
C TYR A 57 6.54 4.18 -0.82
N ILE A 58 5.92 5.31 -0.51
CA ILE A 58 5.93 5.89 0.85
C ILE A 58 4.67 5.42 1.58
N LEU A 59 4.87 4.69 2.67
CA LEU A 59 3.81 4.31 3.60
C LEU A 59 3.75 5.31 4.76
N GLY A 60 2.59 5.95 4.94
CA GLY A 60 2.35 6.86 6.05
C GLY A 60 2.49 6.13 7.40
N GLY A 61 3.44 6.60 8.22
CA GLY A 61 3.75 6.03 9.54
C GLY A 61 2.83 6.49 10.68
N LEU A 62 1.61 6.94 10.37
CA LEU A 62 0.67 7.40 11.40
C LEU A 62 0.10 6.20 12.14
N VAL A 63 0.75 5.83 13.25
CA VAL A 63 0.35 4.77 14.18
C VAL A 63 -0.25 5.43 15.43
N ASP A 64 -1.34 6.16 15.25
CA ASP A 64 -2.14 6.59 16.38
C ASP A 64 -3.62 6.49 16.02
N GLU A 65 -4.43 6.18 17.03
CA GLU A 65 -5.89 5.99 16.94
C GLU A 65 -6.66 7.25 16.50
N SER A 66 -5.96 8.35 16.20
CA SER A 66 -6.49 9.54 15.56
C SER A 66 -6.23 9.50 14.05
N ILE A 67 -7.25 9.13 13.28
CA ILE A 67 -7.24 9.32 11.83
C ILE A 67 -7.20 10.83 11.57
N GLN A 68 -6.01 11.39 11.43
CA GLN A 68 -5.81 12.75 10.95
C GLN A 68 -5.94 12.76 9.43
N LYS A 69 -7.20 12.76 8.97
CA LYS A 69 -7.54 12.83 7.54
C LYS A 69 -6.76 13.97 6.90
N LYS A 70 -6.22 13.73 5.71
CA LYS A 70 -5.54 14.71 4.84
C LYS A 70 -4.14 15.20 5.25
N VAL A 71 -3.58 14.93 6.43
CA VAL A 71 -2.23 15.43 6.78
C VAL A 71 -1.16 14.90 5.82
N THR A 72 -1.19 13.59 5.59
CA THR A 72 -0.25 12.91 4.70
C THR A 72 -0.47 13.27 3.23
N PHE A 73 -1.73 13.45 2.83
CA PHE A 73 -2.12 13.85 1.48
C PHE A 73 -1.76 15.30 1.17
N GLN A 74 -1.89 16.22 2.14
CA GLN A 74 -1.46 17.61 2.03
C GLN A 74 0.06 17.70 1.90
N LYS A 75 0.82 16.98 2.72
CA LYS A 75 2.29 16.94 2.61
C LYS A 75 2.75 16.46 1.22
N ALA A 76 2.11 15.43 0.67
CA ALA A 76 2.42 14.97 -0.68
C ALA A 76 2.10 16.04 -1.76
N GLN A 77 0.97 16.72 -1.65
CA GLN A 77 0.59 17.80 -2.57
C GLN A 77 1.52 19.02 -2.48
N GLU A 78 1.94 19.41 -1.27
CA GLU A 78 2.88 20.51 -1.05
C GLU A 78 4.22 20.27 -1.77
N HIS A 79 4.66 19.01 -1.79
CA HIS A 79 5.87 18.59 -2.50
C HIS A 79 5.62 18.13 -3.95
N SER A 80 4.39 18.27 -4.47
CA SER A 80 3.98 17.82 -5.81
C SER A 80 4.32 16.34 -6.10
N VAL A 81 4.27 15.50 -5.08
CA VAL A 81 4.54 14.07 -5.18
C VAL A 81 3.27 13.33 -5.58
N LYS A 82 3.43 12.32 -6.45
CA LYS A 82 2.31 11.49 -6.88
C LYS A 82 1.69 10.75 -5.69
N THR A 83 0.36 10.64 -5.68
CA THR A 83 -0.35 9.86 -4.66
C THR A 83 -1.09 8.71 -5.33
N ALA A 84 -1.27 7.61 -4.60
CA ALA A 84 -2.13 6.52 -5.02
C ALA A 84 -2.79 5.85 -3.81
N ARG A 85 -3.98 5.29 -3.98
CA ARG A 85 -4.65 4.41 -3.01
C ARG A 85 -4.57 2.97 -3.47
N LEU A 86 -4.64 2.02 -2.53
CA LEU A 86 -4.81 0.62 -2.90
C LEU A 86 -6.16 0.41 -3.61
N PRO A 87 -6.26 -0.52 -4.58
CA PRO A 87 -7.45 -0.68 -5.40
C PRO A 87 -8.58 -1.47 -4.68
N ILE A 88 -8.86 -1.14 -3.42
CA ILE A 88 -9.88 -1.83 -2.62
C ILE A 88 -11.27 -1.63 -3.24
N GLN A 89 -11.58 -0.43 -3.72
CA GLN A 89 -12.88 -0.09 -4.28
C GLN A 89 -13.16 -0.77 -5.62
N GLU A 90 -12.10 -1.08 -6.37
CA GLU A 90 -12.16 -1.74 -7.67
C GLU A 90 -12.44 -3.25 -7.53
N TYR A 91 -11.82 -3.88 -6.54
CA TYR A 91 -11.82 -5.35 -6.39
C TYR A 91 -12.67 -5.88 -5.22
N MET A 92 -13.05 -5.03 -4.26
CA MET A 92 -13.78 -5.45 -3.06
C MET A 92 -15.11 -4.73 -2.90
N VAL A 93 -16.09 -5.45 -2.37
CA VAL A 93 -17.43 -4.95 -2.05
C VAL A 93 -17.69 -4.99 -0.55
N LYS A 94 -18.53 -4.06 -0.09
CA LYS A 94 -18.96 -4.00 1.31
C LYS A 94 -19.78 -5.24 1.62
N CYS A 95 -19.30 -6.02 2.58
CA CYS A 95 -19.96 -7.23 3.04
C CYS A 95 -20.90 -6.88 4.19
N GLN A 96 -22.20 -7.16 4.07
CA GLN A 96 -23.13 -6.96 5.17
C GLN A 96 -22.67 -7.80 6.37
N ASN A 97 -22.21 -7.12 7.41
CA ASN A 97 -21.74 -7.74 8.65
C ASN A 97 -22.63 -7.24 9.80
N GLY A 98 -22.83 -8.06 10.83
CA GLY A 98 -23.72 -7.72 11.96
C GLY A 98 -23.33 -6.46 12.75
N LYS A 99 -22.23 -5.79 12.38
CA LYS A 99 -21.72 -4.55 12.99
C LYS A 99 -21.79 -3.32 12.06
N ASN A 100 -22.22 -3.46 10.80
CA ASN A 100 -22.24 -2.40 9.78
C ASN A 100 -20.93 -1.59 9.68
N TYR A 101 -19.80 -2.23 9.97
CA TYR A 101 -18.50 -1.57 10.01
C TYR A 101 -17.72 -1.88 8.73
N HIS A 102 -17.33 -0.81 8.02
CA HIS A 102 -16.54 -0.86 6.80
C HIS A 102 -15.39 0.13 6.89
N SER A 103 -14.16 -0.34 6.75
CA SER A 103 -12.97 0.52 6.77
C SER A 103 -11.98 0.12 5.69
N GLU A 104 -11.64 1.09 4.84
CA GLU A 104 -10.57 1.01 3.82
C GLU A 104 -9.21 1.40 4.39
N ILE A 105 -9.17 1.81 5.66
CA ILE A 105 -7.94 2.19 6.35
C ILE A 105 -7.27 0.91 6.85
N LEU A 106 -6.06 0.68 6.36
CA LEU A 106 -5.24 -0.49 6.66
C LEU A 106 -4.04 -0.10 7.53
N THR A 107 -3.58 -1.02 8.37
CA THR A 107 -2.32 -0.83 9.10
C THR A 107 -1.13 -0.97 8.16
N ILE A 108 0.04 -0.44 8.55
CA ILE A 108 1.27 -0.50 7.74
C ILE A 108 1.60 -1.94 7.33
N ASN A 109 1.48 -2.89 8.26
CA ASN A 109 1.75 -4.31 7.98
C ASN A 109 0.78 -4.86 6.93
N GLN A 110 -0.51 -4.51 7.00
CA GLN A 110 -1.48 -4.95 6.00
C GLN A 110 -1.17 -4.39 4.62
N VAL A 111 -0.78 -3.11 4.52
CA VAL A 111 -0.39 -2.51 3.24
C VAL A 111 0.87 -3.16 2.70
N PHE A 112 1.86 -3.42 3.56
CA PHE A 112 3.08 -4.13 3.19
C PHE A 112 2.79 -5.54 2.66
N ASP A 113 1.96 -6.32 3.36
CA ASP A 113 1.56 -7.66 2.93
C ASP A 113 0.87 -7.64 1.56
N ILE A 114 0.03 -6.63 1.29
CA ILE A 114 -0.63 -6.44 -0.01
C ILE A 114 0.40 -6.16 -1.09
N LEU A 115 1.30 -5.20 -0.88
CA LEU A 115 2.31 -4.84 -1.87
C LEU A 115 3.26 -6.00 -2.15
N SER A 116 3.73 -6.70 -1.11
CA SER A 116 4.59 -7.88 -1.26
C SER A 116 3.90 -9.00 -2.02
N THR A 117 2.63 -9.26 -1.72
CA THR A 117 1.87 -10.33 -2.40
C THR A 117 1.57 -9.94 -3.84
N TYR A 118 1.22 -8.68 -4.11
CA TYR A 118 1.03 -8.20 -5.47
C TYR A 118 2.33 -8.29 -6.27
N PHE A 119 3.46 -7.97 -5.65
CA PHE A 119 4.76 -8.06 -6.29
C PHE A 119 5.05 -9.49 -6.80
N GLU A 120 4.73 -10.50 -5.99
CA GLU A 120 4.90 -11.91 -6.32
C GLU A 120 3.89 -12.43 -7.35
N THR A 121 2.62 -12.03 -7.22
CA THR A 121 1.49 -12.67 -7.94
C THR A 121 0.99 -11.85 -9.13
N GLN A 122 1.29 -10.55 -9.16
CA GLN A 122 0.71 -9.55 -10.06
C GLN A 122 -0.83 -9.59 -10.07
N ASN A 123 -1.44 -10.03 -8.95
CA ASN A 123 -2.87 -10.28 -8.82
C ASN A 123 -3.46 -9.49 -7.64
N TRP A 124 -4.21 -8.42 -7.94
CA TRP A 124 -4.83 -7.58 -6.92
C TRP A 124 -5.84 -8.33 -6.04
N PRO A 125 -6.77 -9.14 -6.57
CA PRO A 125 -7.64 -9.96 -5.74
C PRO A 125 -6.90 -10.82 -4.71
N GLU A 126 -5.82 -11.48 -5.10
CA GLU A 126 -5.02 -12.31 -4.20
C GLU A 126 -4.29 -11.48 -3.14
N ALA A 127 -3.65 -10.38 -3.56
CA ALA A 127 -2.97 -9.46 -2.67
C ALA A 127 -3.91 -8.83 -1.63
N LEU A 128 -5.07 -8.34 -2.07
CA LEU A 128 -6.08 -7.74 -1.20
C LEU A 128 -6.69 -8.77 -0.25
N LYS A 129 -6.92 -10.00 -0.69
CA LYS A 129 -7.39 -11.09 0.19
C LYS A 129 -6.41 -11.38 1.32
N LYS A 130 -5.10 -11.24 1.08
CA LYS A 130 -4.06 -11.48 2.09
C LYS A 130 -4.00 -10.37 3.13
N GLY A 131 -4.05 -9.09 2.73
CA GLY A 131 -3.92 -7.98 3.69
C GLY A 131 -5.23 -7.41 4.23
N VAL A 132 -6.35 -7.49 3.51
CA VAL A 132 -7.64 -6.97 3.97
C VAL A 132 -8.36 -8.03 4.80
N SER A 133 -8.25 -7.92 6.13
CA SER A 133 -8.92 -8.87 7.04
C SER A 133 -10.45 -8.79 6.94
N SER A 134 -11.14 -9.91 7.13
CA SER A 134 -12.61 -10.00 7.15
C SER A 134 -13.30 -9.05 8.14
N ARG A 135 -12.59 -8.66 9.22
CA ARG A 135 -13.06 -7.68 10.22
C ARG A 135 -13.26 -6.27 9.65
N LYS A 136 -12.70 -5.97 8.48
CA LYS A 136 -12.82 -4.66 7.81
C LYS A 136 -14.13 -4.51 7.03
N GLY A 137 -14.91 -5.57 6.87
CA GLY A 137 -16.22 -5.52 6.21
C GLY A 137 -16.14 -5.44 4.68
N TYR A 138 -15.03 -5.88 4.08
CA TYR A 138 -14.86 -5.97 2.63
C TYR A 138 -14.58 -7.42 2.22
N VAL A 139 -15.18 -7.86 1.12
CA VAL A 139 -14.90 -9.15 0.47
C VAL A 139 -14.63 -8.95 -1.00
N LEU A 140 -13.91 -9.88 -1.64
CA LEU A 140 -13.67 -9.82 -3.08
C LEU A 140 -14.99 -9.87 -3.84
N ARG A 141 -15.12 -9.03 -4.87
CA ARG A 141 -16.32 -8.96 -5.72
C ARG A 141 -16.68 -10.33 -6.33
N ASN A 142 -15.68 -11.09 -6.78
CA ASN A 142 -15.87 -12.40 -7.42
C ASN A 142 -16.21 -13.53 -6.44
N SER A 143 -16.29 -13.26 -5.14
CA SER A 143 -16.68 -14.25 -4.12
C SER A 143 -18.16 -14.16 -3.74
N VAL A 144 -18.91 -13.24 -4.38
CA VAL A 144 -20.33 -12.96 -4.11
C VAL A 144 -21.23 -13.40 -5.29
N GLU A 145 -20.67 -14.15 -6.25
CA GLU A 145 -21.39 -14.86 -7.31
C GLU A 145 -21.55 -16.36 -6.98
#